data_AF-A0A925BXD0-F1
#
_entry.id   AF-A0A925BXD0-F1
#
_cell.length_a   1.000
_cell.length_b   1.000
_cell.length_c   1.000
_cell.angle_alpha   90.00
_cell.angle_beta   90.00
_cell.angle_gamma   90.00
#
_symmetry.space_group_name_H-M   'P 1'
#
loop_
_entity.id
_entity.type
_entity.pdbx_description
1 polymer ?
#
loop_
_entity_poly.entity_id
_entity_poly.type
_entity_poly.pdbx_seq_one_letter_code
_entity_poly.pdbx_strand_id
1 'polypeptide(L)'
;MQIALKVLIAVMLVLGAFLVFSPKDQKKLILNDRPRSEALHTYYYYPKANFYYDSTEGKYICWDSTALEWKEDDKLPVQQVDLGKTVRIGESAEPVWADNQQHRLIYSVSLYSGPEDFKKEEKTVFAESDKSNTPKSEKAEKKSGVRKFFDRVFPPKKKDS
;
A
#
# COMPACT_ATOMS: atom_id res chain seq x y z
N MET A 1 3.76 -59.38 5.22
CA MET A 1 4.55 -58.40 4.43
C MET A 1 3.68 -57.49 3.53
N GLN A 2 2.55 -57.95 2.99
CA GLN A 2 1.69 -57.14 2.08
C GLN A 2 0.95 -55.95 2.75
N ILE A 3 0.71 -55.98 4.06
CA ILE A 3 -0.02 -54.92 4.77
C ILE A 3 0.86 -53.66 4.92
N ALA A 4 2.15 -53.83 5.22
CA ALA A 4 3.09 -52.72 5.37
C ALA A 4 3.29 -51.93 4.06
N LEU A 5 3.26 -52.62 2.90
CA LEU A 5 3.40 -51.98 1.60
C LEU A 5 2.18 -51.12 1.24
N LYS A 6 0.97 -51.56 1.60
CA LYS A 6 -0.27 -50.79 1.34
C LYS A 6 -0.34 -49.53 2.22
N VAL A 7 0.12 -49.60 3.46
CA VAL A 7 0.17 -48.44 4.37
C VAL A 7 1.22 -47.42 3.90
N LEU A 8 2.38 -47.89 3.42
CA LEU A 8 3.43 -47.00 2.88
C LEU A 8 2.95 -46.23 1.64
N ILE A 9 2.21 -46.88 0.74
CA ILE A 9 1.65 -46.26 -0.47
C ILE A 9 0.55 -45.25 -0.10
N ALA A 10 -0.30 -45.56 0.87
CA ALA A 10 -1.34 -44.63 1.33
C ALA A 10 -0.75 -43.38 2.00
N VAL A 11 0.32 -43.54 2.80
CA VAL A 11 1.02 -42.41 3.44
C VAL A 11 1.74 -41.53 2.41
N MET A 12 2.35 -42.13 1.38
CA MET A 12 2.97 -41.38 0.27
C MET A 12 1.94 -40.59 -0.56
N LEU A 13 0.73 -41.12 -0.76
CA LEU A 13 -0.34 -40.41 -1.48
C LEU A 13 -0.92 -39.23 -0.68
N VAL A 14 -1.01 -39.36 0.65
CA VAL A 14 -1.49 -38.25 1.52
C VAL A 14 -0.42 -37.17 1.68
N LEU A 15 0.87 -37.52 1.76
CA LEU A 15 1.97 -36.55 1.83
C LEU A 15 2.24 -35.87 0.47
N GLY A 16 2.00 -36.54 -0.66
CA GLY A 16 2.11 -35.94 -1.99
C GLY A 16 1.07 -34.84 -2.27
N ALA A 17 -0.11 -34.91 -1.64
CA ALA A 17 -1.16 -33.91 -1.79
C ALA A 17 -0.87 -32.59 -1.04
N PHE A 18 0.01 -32.60 -0.04
CA PHE A 18 0.34 -31.41 0.76
C PHE A 18 1.47 -30.53 0.18
N LEU A 19 2.20 -31.00 -0.83
CA LEU A 19 3.34 -30.27 -1.41
C LEU A 19 3.01 -29.45 -2.66
N VAL A 20 1.74 -29.40 -3.09
CA VAL A 20 1.33 -28.61 -4.28
C VAL A 20 0.65 -27.28 -3.92
N PHE A 21 0.34 -27.03 -2.64
CA PHE A 21 -0.23 -25.76 -2.19
C PHE A 21 0.85 -24.82 -1.65
N SER A 22 1.64 -24.26 -2.55
CA SER A 22 2.43 -23.05 -2.27
C SER A 22 1.48 -21.83 -2.31
N PRO A 23 1.27 -21.09 -1.21
CA PRO A 23 0.25 -20.04 -1.14
C PRO A 23 0.67 -18.71 -1.79
N LYS A 24 1.57 -18.73 -2.80
CA LYS A 24 2.08 -17.51 -3.44
C LYS A 24 1.41 -17.12 -4.76
N ASP A 25 0.58 -17.98 -5.36
CA ASP A 25 0.00 -17.72 -6.69
C ASP A 25 -1.53 -17.90 -6.80
N GLN A 26 -2.29 -17.76 -5.71
CA GLN A 26 -3.77 -17.67 -5.79
C GLN A 26 -4.30 -16.24 -5.94
N LYS A 27 -3.62 -15.40 -6.72
CA LYS A 27 -4.16 -14.13 -7.23
C LYS A 27 -4.17 -14.10 -8.75
N LYS A 28 -4.80 -15.09 -9.37
CA LYS A 28 -5.20 -15.00 -10.78
C LYS A 28 -6.14 -16.15 -11.09
N LEU A 29 -7.45 -15.89 -11.06
CA LEU A 29 -8.49 -16.58 -11.86
C LEU A 29 -9.88 -16.10 -11.44
N ILE A 30 -10.13 -14.80 -11.61
CA ILE A 30 -11.36 -14.30 -12.27
C ILE A 30 -10.89 -13.16 -13.18
N LEU A 31 -10.04 -13.47 -14.15
CA LEU A 31 -9.85 -12.60 -15.31
C LEU A 31 -10.91 -13.05 -16.31
N ASN A 32 -12.08 -12.42 -16.22
CA ASN A 32 -13.12 -12.58 -17.24
C ASN A 32 -12.48 -12.29 -18.61
N ASP A 33 -12.53 -13.28 -19.49
CA ASP A 33 -12.31 -13.13 -20.91
C ASP A 33 -13.14 -11.97 -21.46
N ARG A 34 -12.51 -10.86 -21.86
CA ARG A 34 -13.01 -10.01 -22.94
C ARG A 34 -11.85 -9.40 -23.73
N PRO A 35 -11.72 -9.69 -25.03
CA PRO A 35 -11.09 -8.76 -25.96
C PRO A 35 -12.14 -7.68 -26.28
N ARG A 36 -12.34 -6.73 -25.35
CA ARG A 36 -12.99 -5.46 -25.67
C ARG A 36 -11.86 -4.60 -26.20
N SER A 37 -11.97 -4.01 -27.40
CA SER A 37 -11.04 -2.93 -27.76
C SER A 37 -11.04 -1.98 -26.58
N GLU A 38 -9.88 -1.76 -25.95
CA GLU A 38 -9.77 -0.97 -24.73
C GLU A 38 -10.27 0.45 -25.04
N ALA A 39 -11.56 0.66 -24.83
CA ALA A 39 -12.17 1.95 -25.02
C ALA A 39 -11.47 2.87 -24.03
N LEU A 40 -10.99 4.01 -24.50
CA LEU A 40 -10.38 4.97 -23.60
C LEU A 40 -11.49 5.57 -22.73
N HIS A 41 -11.33 5.43 -21.42
CA HIS A 41 -12.25 5.98 -20.44
C HIS A 41 -11.71 7.29 -19.88
N THR A 42 -12.54 8.33 -19.84
CA THR A 42 -12.18 9.61 -19.18
C THR A 42 -12.62 9.59 -17.72
N TYR A 43 -11.63 9.65 -16.82
CA TYR A 43 -11.86 9.61 -15.38
C TYR A 43 -11.68 10.97 -14.70
N TYR A 44 -12.53 11.20 -13.71
CA TYR A 44 -12.45 12.30 -12.75
C TYR A 44 -12.22 11.75 -11.36
N TYR A 45 -11.34 12.38 -10.58
CA TYR A 45 -11.02 12.00 -9.22
C TYR A 45 -11.48 13.05 -8.22
N TYR A 46 -12.10 12.62 -7.13
CA TYR A 46 -12.60 13.45 -6.04
C TYR A 46 -11.81 13.14 -4.77
N PRO A 47 -10.72 13.88 -4.48
CA PRO A 47 -9.80 13.52 -3.40
C PRO A 47 -10.42 13.56 -2.00
N LYS A 48 -11.42 14.44 -1.80
CA LYS A 48 -12.08 14.60 -0.50
C LYS A 48 -12.82 13.34 -0.07
N ALA A 49 -13.53 12.71 -1.01
CA ALA A 49 -14.28 11.47 -0.78
C ALA A 49 -13.48 10.21 -1.16
N ASN A 50 -12.32 10.36 -1.81
CA ASN A 50 -11.54 9.26 -2.40
C ASN A 50 -12.35 8.45 -3.44
N PHE A 51 -13.10 9.16 -4.29
CA PHE A 51 -13.97 8.57 -5.31
C PHE A 51 -13.44 8.86 -6.70
N TYR A 52 -13.71 7.97 -7.64
CA TYR A 52 -13.54 8.21 -9.06
C TYR A 52 -14.90 8.28 -9.74
N TYR A 53 -14.97 8.98 -10.86
CA TYR A 53 -16.12 9.01 -11.74
C TYR A 53 -15.64 8.77 -13.17
N ASP A 54 -16.16 7.72 -13.78
CA ASP A 54 -15.98 7.46 -15.20
C ASP A 54 -17.06 8.21 -15.98
N SER A 55 -16.67 9.28 -16.66
CA SER A 55 -17.59 10.08 -17.48
C SER A 55 -18.03 9.38 -18.76
N THR A 56 -17.34 8.32 -19.16
CA THR A 56 -17.60 7.54 -20.38
C THR A 56 -18.74 6.58 -20.15
N GLU A 57 -18.72 5.86 -19.03
CA GLU A 57 -19.78 4.93 -18.63
C GLU A 57 -20.80 5.56 -17.68
N GLY A 58 -20.53 6.74 -17.12
CA GLY A 58 -21.41 7.43 -16.19
C GLY A 58 -21.43 6.82 -14.79
N LYS A 59 -20.37 6.12 -14.38
CA LYS A 59 -20.31 5.35 -13.14
C LYS A 59 -19.39 5.98 -12.10
N TYR A 60 -19.76 5.85 -10.83
CA TYR A 60 -18.92 6.16 -9.69
C TYR A 60 -18.14 4.92 -9.27
N ILE A 61 -16.85 5.10 -8.99
CA ILE A 61 -15.99 4.03 -8.48
C ILE A 61 -15.49 4.41 -7.09
N CYS A 62 -15.79 3.58 -6.09
CA CYS A 62 -15.43 3.80 -4.70
C CYS A 62 -14.85 2.54 -4.05
N TRP A 63 -13.99 2.72 -3.04
CA TRP A 63 -13.45 1.62 -2.26
C TRP A 63 -14.47 1.15 -1.22
N ASP A 64 -14.89 -0.11 -1.32
CA ASP A 64 -15.67 -0.78 -0.28
C ASP A 64 -14.73 -1.33 0.78
N SER A 65 -14.73 -0.69 1.96
CA SER A 65 -13.91 -1.13 3.09
C SER A 65 -14.32 -2.48 3.69
N THR A 66 -15.57 -2.91 3.48
CA THR A 66 -16.08 -4.18 4.00
C THR A 66 -15.66 -5.33 3.09
N ALA A 67 -15.78 -5.15 1.78
CA ALA A 67 -15.37 -6.15 0.79
C ALA A 67 -13.88 -6.06 0.41
N LEU A 68 -13.18 -4.99 0.82
CA LEU A 68 -11.79 -4.69 0.48
C LEU A 68 -11.55 -4.70 -1.03
N GLU A 69 -12.48 -4.12 -1.78
CA GLU A 69 -12.45 -4.06 -3.24
C GLU A 69 -13.01 -2.72 -3.76
N TRP A 70 -12.73 -2.41 -5.02
CA TRP A 70 -13.34 -1.27 -5.70
C TRP A 70 -14.69 -1.69 -6.29
N LYS A 71 -15.71 -0.87 -6.04
CA LYS A 71 -17.06 -1.05 -6.57
C LYS A 71 -17.42 0.05 -7.53
N GLU A 72 -18.13 -0.32 -8.58
CA GLU A 72 -18.72 0.59 -9.55
C GLU A 72 -20.24 0.67 -9.33
N ASP A 73 -20.77 1.87 -9.26
CA ASP A 73 -22.20 2.12 -9.09
C ASP A 73 -22.66 3.28 -9.99
N ASP A 74 -23.85 3.18 -10.55
CA ASP A 74 -24.47 4.23 -11.38
C ASP A 74 -24.90 5.46 -10.56
N LYS A 75 -24.92 5.31 -9.23
CA LYS A 75 -25.35 6.35 -8.29
C LYS A 75 -24.28 6.51 -7.23
N LEU A 76 -24.18 7.72 -6.69
CA LEU A 76 -23.39 7.95 -5.50
C LEU A 76 -23.90 7.03 -4.37
N PRO A 77 -23.03 6.18 -3.79
CA PRO A 77 -23.43 5.20 -2.76
C PRO A 77 -23.98 5.85 -1.49
N VAL A 78 -23.72 7.15 -1.29
CA VAL A 78 -24.19 7.91 -0.13
C VAL A 78 -24.74 9.26 -0.61
N GLN A 79 -26.06 9.46 -0.47
CA GLN A 79 -26.73 10.70 -0.87
C GLN A 79 -26.25 11.96 -0.11
N GLN A 80 -25.41 11.81 0.92
CA GLN A 80 -24.87 12.91 1.74
C GLN A 80 -23.34 13.08 1.66
N VAL A 81 -22.64 12.38 0.76
CA VAL A 81 -21.19 12.59 0.61
C VAL A 81 -20.92 13.88 -0.16
N ASP A 82 -20.30 14.84 0.51
CA ASP A 82 -19.72 16.00 -0.14
C ASP A 82 -18.44 15.60 -0.87
N LEU A 83 -18.55 15.49 -2.20
CA LEU A 83 -17.44 15.15 -3.10
C LEU A 83 -16.34 16.22 -3.14
N GLY A 84 -16.66 17.47 -2.82
CA GLY A 84 -15.73 18.60 -2.94
C GLY A 84 -15.24 18.85 -4.36
N LYS A 85 -13.97 19.29 -4.48
CA LYS A 85 -13.30 19.57 -5.77
C LYS A 85 -12.95 18.28 -6.50
N THR A 86 -12.91 18.36 -7.83
CA THR A 86 -12.54 17.26 -8.73
C THR A 86 -11.29 17.58 -9.53
N VAL A 87 -10.59 16.53 -9.98
CA VAL A 87 -9.46 16.60 -10.92
C VAL A 87 -9.70 15.62 -12.06
N ARG A 88 -9.55 16.09 -13.30
CA ARG A 88 -9.55 15.20 -14.48
C ARG A 88 -8.21 14.46 -14.54
N ILE A 89 -8.23 13.13 -14.49
CA ILE A 89 -7.01 12.31 -14.59
C ILE A 89 -6.57 12.15 -16.04
N GLY A 90 -7.53 12.06 -16.96
CA GLY A 90 -7.26 11.87 -18.39
C GLY A 90 -7.98 10.65 -18.93
N GLU A 91 -7.57 10.26 -20.14
CA GLU A 91 -8.07 9.08 -20.82
C GLU A 91 -7.18 7.89 -20.50
N SER A 92 -7.77 6.79 -20.03
CA SER A 92 -7.06 5.56 -19.70
C SER A 92 -7.88 4.34 -20.12
N ALA A 93 -7.20 3.34 -20.65
CA ALA A 93 -7.73 1.99 -20.83
C ALA A 93 -7.70 1.18 -19.52
N GLU A 94 -6.75 1.51 -18.65
CA GLU A 94 -6.49 0.81 -17.41
C GLU A 94 -7.25 1.43 -16.23
N PRO A 95 -7.59 0.64 -15.20
CA PRO A 95 -8.25 1.12 -13.99
C PRO A 95 -7.37 2.09 -13.21
N VAL A 96 -7.64 3.39 -13.34
CA VAL A 96 -6.85 4.48 -12.73
C VAL A 96 -6.80 4.43 -11.19
N TRP A 97 -7.71 3.70 -10.56
CA TRP A 97 -7.72 3.52 -9.10
C TRP A 97 -6.66 2.53 -8.61
N ALA A 98 -5.96 1.82 -9.50
CA ALA A 98 -4.75 1.07 -9.14
C ALA A 98 -3.68 1.99 -8.51
N ASP A 99 -3.58 3.23 -8.98
CA ASP A 99 -2.64 4.25 -8.51
C ASP A 99 -3.23 5.15 -7.41
N ASN A 100 -4.28 4.69 -6.72
CA ASN A 100 -5.03 5.55 -5.80
C ASN A 100 -4.17 6.18 -4.69
N GLN A 101 -3.17 5.47 -4.18
CA GLN A 101 -2.27 6.04 -3.17
C GLN A 101 -1.54 7.28 -3.68
N GLN A 102 -1.08 7.25 -4.94
CA GLN A 102 -0.42 8.37 -5.59
C GLN A 102 -1.38 9.52 -5.87
N HIS A 103 -2.57 9.22 -6.40
CA HIS A 103 -3.61 10.24 -6.65
C HIS A 103 -4.03 10.95 -5.36
N ARG A 104 -4.19 10.22 -4.27
CA ARG A 104 -4.46 10.80 -2.94
C ARG A 104 -3.36 11.76 -2.52
N LEU A 105 -2.09 11.36 -2.65
CA LEU A 105 -0.96 12.21 -2.26
C LEU A 105 -0.90 13.50 -3.09
N ILE A 106 -0.94 13.38 -4.42
CA ILE A 106 -0.75 14.52 -5.33
C ILE A 106 -1.93 15.49 -5.23
N TYR A 107 -3.16 14.97 -5.37
CA TYR A 107 -4.32 15.83 -5.55
C TYR A 107 -4.92 16.34 -4.23
N SER A 108 -4.78 15.60 -3.12
CA SER A 108 -5.28 16.10 -1.83
C SER A 108 -4.45 17.30 -1.37
N VAL A 109 -3.11 17.18 -1.46
CA VAL A 109 -2.19 18.27 -1.10
C VAL A 109 -2.41 19.46 -2.04
N SER A 110 -2.40 19.24 -3.35
CA SER A 110 -2.54 20.34 -4.32
C SER A 110 -3.85 21.13 -4.21
N LEU A 111 -4.97 20.48 -3.84
CA LEU A 111 -6.29 21.12 -3.85
C LEU A 111 -6.73 21.68 -2.50
N TYR A 112 -6.20 21.13 -1.41
CA TYR A 112 -6.67 21.41 -0.06
C TYR A 112 -5.58 21.88 0.89
N SER A 113 -4.29 21.87 0.51
CA SER A 113 -3.26 22.51 1.33
C SER A 113 -3.35 24.04 1.22
N GLY A 114 -3.31 24.70 2.36
CA GLY A 114 -3.21 26.15 2.50
C GLY A 114 -1.88 26.60 3.11
N PRO A 115 -1.54 27.90 3.06
CA PRO A 115 -0.34 28.44 3.69
C PRO A 115 -0.23 28.13 5.18
N GLU A 116 -1.38 27.98 5.85
CA GLU A 116 -1.50 27.65 7.26
C GLU A 116 -1.01 26.24 7.59
N ASP A 117 -1.16 25.27 6.68
CA ASP A 117 -0.75 23.88 6.89
C ASP A 117 0.79 23.72 6.91
N PHE A 118 1.50 24.71 6.38
CA PHE A 118 2.96 24.75 6.36
C PHE A 118 3.55 25.58 7.49
N LYS A 119 2.72 26.16 8.38
CA LYS A 119 3.23 26.77 9.61
C LYS A 119 3.78 25.65 10.47
N LYS A 120 5.10 25.50 10.39
CA LYS A 120 5.89 24.68 11.30
C LYS A 120 5.54 25.16 12.70
N GLU A 121 4.73 24.38 13.42
CA GLU A 121 4.57 24.57 14.84
C GLU A 121 5.97 24.46 15.43
N GLU A 122 6.58 25.61 15.71
CA GLU A 122 7.71 25.68 16.62
C GLU A 122 7.16 25.21 17.95
N LYS A 123 7.22 23.89 18.17
CA LYS A 123 7.12 23.32 19.50
C LYS A 123 8.21 24.01 20.30
N THR A 124 7.83 25.05 21.02
CA THR A 124 8.58 25.56 22.16
C THR A 124 8.71 24.37 23.09
N VAL A 125 9.83 23.68 22.98
CA VAL A 125 10.28 22.73 23.99
C VAL A 125 10.48 23.60 25.22
N PHE A 126 9.43 23.71 26.04
CA PHE A 126 9.57 24.19 27.40
C PHE A 126 10.57 23.25 28.06
N ALA A 127 11.81 23.73 28.16
CA ALA A 127 12.81 23.18 29.04
C ALA A 127 12.31 23.42 30.46
N GLU A 128 11.58 22.45 31.00
CA GLU A 128 11.32 22.39 32.43
C GLU A 128 12.64 21.93 33.08
N SER A 129 13.47 22.91 33.42
CA SER A 129 14.64 22.71 34.24
C SER A 129 14.18 22.55 35.68
N ASP A 130 14.26 21.35 36.24
CA ASP A 130 14.51 21.24 37.67
C ASP A 130 15.41 20.06 38.05
N LYS A 131 16.34 20.39 38.93
CA LYS A 131 17.51 19.63 39.34
C LYS A 131 17.14 18.44 40.23
N SER A 132 17.72 17.26 39.96
CA SER A 132 18.06 16.31 41.03
C SER A 132 19.08 15.26 40.56
N ASN A 133 20.33 15.47 41.00
CA ASN A 133 21.40 14.53 41.31
C ASN A 133 21.75 13.34 40.37
N THR A 134 22.93 13.46 39.78
CA THR A 134 23.79 12.42 39.22
C THR A 134 24.10 11.29 40.24
N PRO A 135 24.36 10.04 39.81
CA PRO A 135 25.74 9.71 39.45
C PRO A 135 25.88 8.88 38.15
N LYS A 136 26.70 9.43 37.25
CA LYS A 136 27.71 8.81 36.37
C LYS A 136 27.50 7.33 35.97
N SER A 137 27.15 7.11 34.71
CA SER A 137 27.51 5.88 33.98
C SER A 137 27.71 6.19 32.49
N GLU A 138 28.64 5.47 31.89
CA GLU A 138 29.38 5.77 30.66
C GLU A 138 28.57 5.67 29.36
N LYS A 139 29.03 6.49 28.40
CA LYS A 139 28.96 6.30 26.94
C LYS A 139 28.57 4.89 26.48
N ALA A 140 27.50 4.79 25.68
CA ALA A 140 27.53 4.07 24.41
C ALA A 140 26.27 4.34 23.59
N GLU A 141 26.45 5.01 22.46
CA GLU A 141 25.46 5.22 21.42
C GLU A 141 24.91 3.89 20.89
N LYS A 142 23.61 3.65 21.03
CA LYS A 142 22.92 2.60 20.27
C LYS A 142 22.62 3.10 18.85
N LYS A 143 23.64 3.18 18.00
CA LYS A 143 23.51 3.28 16.53
C LYS A 143 24.15 2.04 15.87
N SER A 144 23.70 0.85 16.27
CA SER A 144 24.23 -0.45 15.82
C SER A 144 23.19 -1.22 14.99
N GLY A 145 22.84 -0.72 13.81
CA GLY A 145 22.04 -1.49 12.85
C GLY A 145 22.53 -1.26 11.44
N VAL A 146 22.39 -0.02 10.97
CA VAL A 146 22.70 0.34 9.59
C VAL A 146 24.21 0.32 9.32
N ARG A 147 25.04 0.79 10.26
CA ARG A 147 26.51 0.83 10.10
C ARG A 147 27.12 -0.56 9.89
N LYS A 148 26.65 -1.56 10.65
CA LYS A 148 27.06 -2.96 10.49
C LYS A 148 26.68 -3.56 9.14
N PHE A 149 25.63 -3.05 8.50
CA PHE A 149 25.22 -3.49 7.18
C PHE A 149 26.16 -2.94 6.10
N PHE A 150 26.56 -1.67 6.19
CA PHE A 150 27.52 -1.07 5.26
C PHE A 150 28.92 -1.70 5.36
N ASP A 151 29.41 -1.97 6.58
CA ASP A 151 30.71 -2.64 6.77
C ASP A 151 30.74 -4.07 6.22
N ARG A 152 29.58 -4.73 6.13
CA ARG A 152 29.43 -6.07 5.54
C ARG A 152 29.40 -6.05 4.02
N VAL A 153 28.81 -5.01 3.42
CA VAL A 153 28.70 -4.88 1.96
C VAL A 153 29.97 -4.29 1.34
N PHE A 154 30.66 -3.41 2.06
CA PHE A 154 31.88 -2.75 1.59
C PHE A 154 33.03 -2.91 2.58
N PRO A 155 33.61 -4.12 2.70
CA PRO A 155 34.78 -4.31 3.56
C PRO A 155 35.92 -3.41 3.07
N PRO A 156 36.53 -2.59 3.95
CA PRO A 156 37.59 -1.67 3.55
C PRO A 156 38.80 -2.48 3.06
N LYS A 157 39.22 -2.23 1.81
CA LYS A 157 40.45 -2.81 1.25
C LYS A 157 41.64 -2.31 2.06
N LYS A 158 42.41 -3.25 2.61
CA LYS A 158 43.69 -2.95 3.27
C LYS A 158 44.63 -2.33 2.22
N LYS A 159 45.20 -1.16 2.53
CA LYS A 159 46.37 -0.64 1.81
C LYS A 159 47.58 -1.40 2.34
N ASP A 160 48.14 -2.25 1.50
CA ASP A 160 49.44 -2.85 1.75
C ASP A 160 50.49 -1.73 1.70
N SER A 161 51.29 -1.65 2.75
CA SER A 161 52.50 -0.81 2.83
C SER A 161 53.73 -1.69 2.78
#